data_AF-A0A1G6J618-F1
#
_entry.id   AF-A0A1G6J618-F1
#
_cell.length_a   1.000
_cell.length_b   1.000
_cell.length_c   1.000
_cell.angle_alpha   90.00
_cell.angle_beta   90.00
_cell.angle_gamma   90.00
#
_symmetry.space_group_name_H-M   'P 1'
#
loop_
_entity.id
_entity.type
_entity.pdbx_description
1 polymer ?
#
loop_
_entity_poly.entity_id
_entity_poly.type
_entity_poly.pdbx_seq_one_letter_code
_entity_poly.pdbx_strand_id
1 'polypeptide(L)'
;MDIQLNKVITTCLLFLVTAVMEILGCYFPYLILNQGKSHWLWLPTALALAVFVWLLTLHPAASGRIYAAYGGIYIFTALMWLRFVDHVTLTRWDMLGGLVVILGAMLIILQPQGLIR
;
A
#
# COMPACT_ATOMS: atom_id res chain seq x y z
N MET A 1 23.47 8.29 -13.52
CA MET A 1 22.62 7.10 -13.28
C MET A 1 22.16 7.04 -11.82
N ASP A 2 22.97 7.51 -10.87
CA ASP A 2 22.70 7.44 -9.42
C ASP A 2 21.54 8.32 -8.93
N ILE A 3 21.34 9.50 -9.54
CA ILE A 3 20.25 10.44 -9.17
C ILE A 3 18.87 9.87 -9.50
N GLN A 4 18.74 9.08 -10.57
CA GLN A 4 17.48 8.43 -10.94
C GLN A 4 17.13 7.26 -10.01
N LEU A 5 18.14 6.47 -9.61
CA LEU A 5 17.91 5.33 -8.71
C LEU A 5 17.42 5.78 -7.33
N ASN A 6 18.01 6.84 -6.77
CA ASN A 6 17.54 7.41 -5.50
C ASN A 6 16.08 7.85 -5.56
N LYS A 7 15.64 8.51 -6.65
CA LYS A 7 14.24 8.92 -6.81
C LYS A 7 13.28 7.74 -6.90
N VAL A 8 13.68 6.66 -7.56
CA VAL A 8 12.87 5.42 -7.64
C VAL A 8 12.73 4.79 -6.26
N ILE A 9 13.84 4.65 -5.52
CA ILE A 9 13.83 4.08 -4.16
C ILE A 9 12.96 4.93 -3.23
N THR A 10 13.11 6.25 -3.25
CA THR A 10 12.27 7.16 -2.43
C THR A 10 10.80 7.03 -2.76
N THR A 11 10.44 6.94 -4.05
CA THR A 11 9.04 6.75 -4.47
C THR A 11 8.49 5.40 -4.02
N CYS A 12 9.25 4.31 -4.14
CA CYS A 12 8.86 3.00 -3.63
C CYS A 12 8.67 3.00 -2.11
N LEU A 13 9.59 3.63 -1.37
CA LEU A 13 9.45 3.79 0.09
C LEU A 13 8.22 4.62 0.44
N LEU A 14 7.95 5.70 -0.30
CA LEU A 14 6.77 6.53 -0.11
C LEU A 14 5.49 5.70 -0.29
N PHE A 15 5.40 4.91 -1.34
CA PHE A 15 4.27 4.00 -1.55
C PHE A 15 4.13 2.95 -0.44
N LEU A 16 5.23 2.40 0.06
CA LEU A 16 5.20 1.42 1.14
C LEU A 16 4.68 2.04 2.45
N VAL A 17 5.17 3.23 2.81
CA VAL A 17 4.67 3.97 3.98
C VAL A 17 3.19 4.31 3.80
N THR A 18 2.79 4.71 2.60
CA THR A 18 1.39 4.98 2.25
C THR A 18 0.51 3.75 2.47
N ALA A 19 0.97 2.57 2.04
CA ALA A 19 0.26 1.30 2.21
C ALA A 19 0.11 0.91 3.68
N VAL A 20 1.15 1.09 4.49
CA VAL A 20 1.08 0.82 5.92
C VAL A 20 0.07 1.74 6.61
N MET A 21 0.02 3.02 6.25
CA MET A 21 -0.94 3.97 6.82
C MET A 21 -2.39 3.62 6.45
N GLU A 22 -2.65 3.19 5.21
CA GLU A 22 -3.98 2.72 4.83
C GLU A 22 -4.38 1.45 5.60
N ILE A 23 -3.48 0.45 5.67
CA ILE A 23 -3.76 -0.80 6.37
C ILE A 23 -4.04 -0.53 7.86
N LEU A 24 -3.25 0.33 8.51
CA LEU A 24 -3.50 0.74 9.90
C LEU A 24 -4.86 1.43 10.05
N GLY A 25 -5.19 2.36 9.14
CA GLY A 25 -6.47 3.05 9.09
C GLY A 25 -7.67 2.11 8.95
N CYS A 26 -7.49 0.97 8.29
CA CYS A 26 -8.54 -0.06 8.15
C CYS A 26 -8.51 -1.10 9.27
N TYR A 27 -7.34 -1.40 9.82
CA TYR A 27 -7.12 -2.42 10.84
C TYR A 27 -7.63 -1.98 12.22
N PHE A 28 -7.43 -0.71 12.60
CA PHE A 28 -7.91 -0.21 13.88
C PHE A 28 -9.43 -0.24 14.02
N PRO A 29 -10.25 0.18 13.03
CA PRO A 29 -11.70 -0.04 13.05
C PRO A 29 -12.08 -1.51 13.15
N TYR A 30 -11.38 -2.40 12.43
CA TYR A 30 -11.59 -3.84 12.54
C TYR A 30 -11.35 -4.34 13.97
N LEU A 31 -10.29 -3.88 14.64
CA LEU A 31 -10.03 -4.20 16.05
C LEU A 31 -11.16 -3.73 16.97
N ILE A 32 -11.70 -2.54 16.75
CA ILE A 32 -12.79 -1.97 17.57
C ILE A 32 -14.08 -2.76 17.36
N LEU A 33 -14.51 -2.89 16.10
CA LEU A 33 -15.82 -3.42 15.75
C LEU A 33 -15.89 -4.95 15.82
N ASN A 34 -14.83 -5.64 15.42
CA ASN A 34 -14.84 -7.10 15.31
C ASN A 34 -14.17 -7.78 16.52
N GLN A 35 -13.22 -7.11 17.20
CA GLN A 35 -12.50 -7.68 18.34
C GLN A 35 -12.80 -6.98 19.68
N GLY A 36 -13.74 -6.02 19.70
CA GLY A 36 -14.16 -5.33 20.91
C GLY A 36 -13.04 -4.55 21.61
N LYS A 37 -12.01 -4.12 20.87
CA LYS A 37 -10.90 -3.33 21.42
C LYS A 37 -11.35 -1.91 21.75
N SER A 38 -10.50 -1.18 22.48
CA SER A 38 -10.80 0.17 22.97
C SER A 38 -11.18 1.14 21.83
N HIS A 39 -12.29 1.86 22.02
CA HIS A 39 -12.76 2.92 21.12
C HIS A 39 -11.75 4.07 20.97
N TRP A 40 -10.77 4.17 21.86
CA TRP A 40 -9.66 5.12 21.73
C TRP A 40 -8.90 4.96 20.39
N LEU A 41 -8.91 3.76 19.80
CA LEU A 41 -8.30 3.48 18.50
C LEU A 41 -8.93 4.26 17.33
N TRP A 42 -10.10 4.89 17.48
CA TRP A 42 -10.64 5.79 16.45
C TRP A 42 -9.77 7.01 16.19
N LEU A 43 -9.05 7.50 17.21
CA LEU A 43 -8.13 8.62 17.05
C LEU A 43 -6.93 8.26 16.15
N PRO A 44 -6.16 7.18 16.42
CA PRO A 44 -5.09 6.76 15.51
C PRO A 44 -5.62 6.29 14.14
N THR A 45 -6.84 5.75 14.05
CA THR A 45 -7.51 5.50 12.75
C THR A 45 -7.59 6.78 11.90
N ALA A 46 -8.18 7.84 12.46
CA ALA A 46 -8.38 9.09 11.75
C ALA A 46 -7.05 9.72 11.33
N LEU A 47 -6.04 9.66 12.22
CA LEU A 47 -4.69 10.14 11.93
C LEU A 47 -4.03 9.32 10.81
N ALA A 48 -4.11 7.99 10.85
CA ALA A 48 -3.54 7.12 9.82
C ALA A 48 -4.16 7.39 8.44
N LEU A 49 -5.49 7.52 8.38
CA LEU A 49 -6.20 7.87 7.14
C LEU A 49 -5.86 9.28 6.64
N ALA A 50 -5.74 10.27 7.52
CA ALA A 50 -5.34 11.63 7.15
C ALA A 50 -3.92 11.64 6.56
N VAL A 51 -2.97 10.93 7.18
CA VAL A 51 -1.60 10.78 6.69
C VAL A 51 -1.59 10.03 5.36
N PHE A 52 -2.36 8.96 5.21
CA PHE A 52 -2.47 8.21 3.96
C PHE A 52 -2.91 9.09 2.79
N VAL A 53 -3.99 9.85 2.96
CA VAL A 53 -4.50 10.75 1.91
C VAL A 53 -3.46 11.82 1.58
N TRP A 54 -2.80 12.38 2.58
CA TRP A 54 -1.73 13.36 2.36
C TRP A 54 -0.53 12.77 1.59
N LEU A 55 -0.07 11.56 1.95
CA LEU A 55 1.04 10.90 1.26
C LEU A 55 0.73 10.62 -0.22
N LEU A 56 -0.52 10.28 -0.56
CA LEU A 56 -0.94 10.11 -1.96
C LEU A 56 -0.77 11.39 -2.78
N THR A 57 -0.96 12.57 -2.19
CA THR A 57 -0.78 13.86 -2.90
C THR A 57 0.66 14.16 -3.29
N LEU A 58 1.64 13.50 -2.66
CA LEU A 58 3.07 13.74 -2.90
C LEU A 58 3.59 13.01 -4.15
N HIS A 59 2.79 12.12 -4.74
CA HIS A 59 3.21 11.32 -5.89
C HIS A 59 3.12 12.16 -7.20
N PRO A 60 4.21 12.26 -7.97
CA PRO A 60 4.31 13.20 -9.10
C PRO A 60 3.67 12.64 -10.40
N ALA A 61 2.39 12.29 -10.38
CA ALA A 61 1.71 11.73 -11.54
C ALA A 61 0.18 11.88 -11.53
N ALA A 62 -0.48 11.43 -12.60
CA ALA A 62 -1.94 11.38 -12.65
C ALA A 62 -2.49 10.45 -11.56
N SER A 63 -3.45 10.95 -10.77
CA SER A 63 -4.03 10.26 -9.61
C SER A 63 -4.49 8.83 -9.91
N GLY A 64 -5.17 8.62 -11.04
CA GLY A 64 -5.65 7.28 -11.42
C GLY A 64 -4.52 6.25 -11.64
N ARG A 65 -3.37 6.69 -12.18
CA ARG A 65 -2.21 5.80 -12.36
C ARG A 65 -1.46 5.57 -11.06
N ILE A 66 -1.44 6.56 -10.16
CA ILE A 66 -0.91 6.40 -8.81
C ILE A 66 -1.72 5.34 -8.08
N TYR A 67 -3.05 5.41 -8.09
CA TYR A 67 -3.91 4.42 -7.44
C TYR A 67 -3.74 3.02 -8.01
N ALA A 68 -3.61 2.90 -9.33
CA ALA A 68 -3.38 1.60 -9.97
C ALA A 68 -2.01 0.99 -9.62
N ALA A 69 -0.95 1.80 -9.63
CA ALA A 69 0.40 1.37 -9.22
C ALA A 69 0.45 1.01 -7.72
N TYR A 70 -0.15 1.88 -6.90
CA TYR A 70 -0.28 1.73 -5.46
C TYR A 70 -0.99 0.43 -5.08
N GLY A 71 -2.07 0.05 -5.79
CA GLY A 71 -2.82 -1.17 -5.49
C GLY A 71 -1.96 -2.44 -5.49
N GLY A 72 -0.93 -2.51 -6.34
CA GLY A 72 0.03 -3.62 -6.32
C GLY A 72 0.88 -3.64 -5.04
N ILE A 73 1.36 -2.48 -4.62
CA ILE A 73 2.15 -2.32 -3.38
C ILE A 73 1.28 -2.58 -2.15
N TYR A 74 0.03 -2.14 -2.17
CA TYR A 74 -0.96 -2.41 -1.13
C TYR A 74 -1.18 -3.92 -0.96
N ILE A 75 -1.44 -4.66 -2.04
CA ILE A 75 -1.67 -6.11 -1.97
C ILE A 75 -0.43 -6.83 -1.44
N PHE A 76 0.76 -6.48 -1.91
CA PHE A 76 2.01 -7.02 -1.37
C PHE A 76 2.12 -6.76 0.14
N THR A 77 1.86 -5.53 0.58
CA THR A 77 1.94 -5.12 1.99
C THR A 77 0.88 -5.84 2.82
N ALA A 78 -0.33 -6.04 2.31
CA ALA A 78 -1.41 -6.77 2.96
C ALA A 78 -1.06 -8.26 3.13
N LEU A 79 -0.41 -8.89 2.15
CA LEU A 79 0.08 -10.27 2.29
C LEU A 79 1.19 -10.40 3.34
N MET A 80 2.07 -9.39 3.43
CA MET A 80 3.05 -9.33 4.53
C MET A 80 2.37 -9.11 5.88
N TRP A 81 1.35 -8.26 5.94
CA TRP A 81 0.55 -8.03 7.14
C TRP A 81 -0.13 -9.32 7.63
N LEU A 82 -0.76 -10.06 6.70
CA LEU A 82 -1.38 -11.35 6.95
C LEU A 82 -0.39 -12.33 7.58
N ARG A 83 0.87 -12.31 7.11
CA ARG A 83 1.93 -13.19 7.62
C ARG A 83 2.46 -12.76 8.99
N PHE A 84 2.72 -11.47 9.20
CA PHE A 84 3.47 -10.98 10.35
C PHE A 84 2.60 -10.47 11.50
N VAL A 85 1.45 -9.87 11.20
CA VAL A 85 0.54 -9.28 12.19
C VAL A 85 -0.60 -10.25 12.50
N ASP A 86 -1.23 -10.81 11.47
CA ASP A 86 -2.31 -11.79 11.67
C ASP A 86 -1.78 -13.21 11.93
N HIS A 87 -0.47 -13.43 11.79
CA HIS A 87 0.22 -14.71 12.00
C HIS A 87 -0.31 -15.88 11.15
N VAL A 88 -0.95 -15.58 10.01
CA VAL A 88 -1.48 -16.59 9.07
C VAL A 88 -0.39 -17.01 8.09
N THR A 89 -0.30 -18.30 7.77
CA THR A 89 0.64 -18.80 6.76
C THR A 89 0.15 -18.46 5.35
N LEU A 90 0.99 -17.79 4.56
CA LEU A 90 0.71 -17.55 3.15
C LEU A 90 0.57 -18.87 2.40
N THR A 91 -0.56 -19.03 1.72
CA THR A 91 -0.82 -20.19 0.88
C THR A 91 -0.18 -20.04 -0.49
N ARG A 92 -0.09 -21.14 -1.24
CA ARG A 92 0.36 -21.10 -2.64
C ARG A 92 -0.54 -20.21 -3.50
N TRP A 93 -1.82 -20.10 -3.16
CA TRP A 93 -2.78 -19.24 -3.85
C TRP A 93 -2.52 -17.76 -3.57
N ASP A 94 -2.19 -17.41 -2.33
CA ASP A 94 -1.83 -16.03 -1.97
C ASP A 94 -0.57 -15.59 -2.72
N MET A 95 0.42 -16.47 -2.82
CA MET A 95 1.66 -16.20 -3.55
C MET A 95 1.42 -16.02 -5.06
N LEU A 96 0.64 -16.90 -5.68
CA LEU A 96 0.31 -16.81 -7.10
C LEU A 96 -0.55 -15.58 -7.40
N GLY A 97 -1.56 -15.31 -6.58
CA GLY A 97 -2.40 -14.12 -6.69
C GLY A 97 -1.59 -12.83 -6.55
N GLY A 98 -0.71 -12.76 -5.54
CA GLY A 98 0.22 -11.65 -5.34
C GLY A 98 1.12 -11.44 -6.55
N LEU A 99 1.68 -12.50 -7.13
CA LEU A 99 2.50 -12.41 -8.34
C LEU A 99 1.71 -11.81 -9.52
N VAL A 100 0.50 -12.31 -9.78
CA VAL A 100 -0.38 -11.83 -10.87
C VAL A 100 -0.71 -10.34 -10.70
N VAL A 101 -1.04 -9.93 -9.48
CA VAL A 101 -1.34 -8.53 -9.15
C VAL A 101 -0.11 -7.65 -9.40
N ILE A 102 1.06 -8.06 -8.91
CA ILE A 102 2.30 -7.29 -9.09
C ILE A 102 2.63 -7.15 -10.58
N LEU A 103 2.47 -8.21 -11.37
CA LEU A 103 2.64 -8.16 -12.83
C LEU A 103 1.63 -7.20 -13.48
N GLY A 104 0.36 -7.23 -13.09
CA GLY A 104 -0.66 -6.29 -13.56
C GLY A 104 -0.33 -4.84 -13.23
N ALA A 105 0.11 -4.57 -12.00
CA ALA A 105 0.56 -3.23 -11.59
C ALA A 105 1.79 -2.77 -12.38
N MET A 106 2.77 -3.66 -12.61
CA MET A 106 3.94 -3.37 -13.43
C MET A 106 3.56 -3.00 -14.86
N LEU A 107 2.58 -3.67 -15.47
CA LEU A 107 2.09 -3.32 -16.81
C LEU A 107 1.54 -1.88 -16.86
N ILE A 108 0.83 -1.45 -15.83
CA ILE A 108 0.25 -0.10 -15.76
C ILE A 108 1.34 0.96 -15.52
N ILE A 109 2.35 0.63 -14.71
CA ILE A 109 3.48 1.53 -14.41
C ILE A 109 4.38 1.69 -15.65
N LEU A 110 4.72 0.58 -16.31
CA LEU A 110 5.69 0.50 -17.41
C LEU A 110 5.09 0.77 -18.79
N GLN A 111 3.80 1.10 -18.87
CA GLN A 111 3.15 1.39 -20.16
C GLN A 111 3.90 2.51 -20.92
N PRO A 112 3.98 2.46 -22.28
CA PRO A 112 4.82 3.36 -23.08
C PRO A 112 4.52 4.86 -22.95
N GLN A 113 3.35 5.21 -22.44
CA GLN A 113 2.89 6.58 -22.19
C GLN A 113 2.70 6.86 -20.68
N GLY A 114 3.31 6.02 -19.83
CA GLY A 114 3.10 5.86 -18.38
C GLY A 114 3.90 6.81 -17.49
N LEU A 115 3.83 6.58 -16.18
CA LEU A 115 4.24 7.45 -15.04
C LEU A 115 5.69 7.97 -15.06
N ILE A 116 6.54 7.46 -15.94
CA ILE A 116 7.96 7.79 -16.06
C ILE A 116 8.09 8.75 -17.25
N ARG A 117 7.87 10.04 -17.03
CA ARG A 117 8.26 11.09 -17.98
C ARG A 117 9.09 12.14 -17.26
#